data_AF-A0A3C1DMH1-F1
#
_entry.id   AF-A0A3C1DMH1-F1
#
_cell.length_a   1.000
_cell.length_b   1.000
_cell.length_c   1.000
_cell.angle_alpha   90.00
_cell.angle_beta   90.00
_cell.angle_gamma   90.00
#
_symmetry.space_group_name_H-M   'P 1'
#
loop_
_entity.id
_entity.type
_entity.pdbx_description
1 polymer ?
#
loop_
_entity_poly.entity_id
_entity_poly.type
_entity_poly.pdbx_seq_one_letter_code
_entity_poly.pdbx_strand_id
1 'polypeptide(L)'
;MKKSKLVAATAMVSITGVAASALAAVPASAATHSSPRSLATVLTSDGNKFDKNNKDFDVVTEAVLAVLAAKPDSAVKVLADPSVKLTAFIPTDKAFLRLASDLTGKAVKSEKT
;
A
#
# COMPACT_ATOMS: atom_id res chain seq x y z
N MET A 1 -5.76 54.99 7.48
CA MET A 1 -6.96 54.88 8.33
C MET A 1 -7.30 53.40 8.46
N LYS A 2 -6.69 52.62 9.35
CA LYS A 2 -6.91 52.52 10.80
C LYS A 2 -8.31 52.03 11.15
N LYS A 3 -8.47 50.71 11.37
CA LYS A 3 -9.36 50.11 12.38
C LYS A 3 -8.82 48.75 12.83
N SER A 4 -8.06 48.78 13.92
CA SER A 4 -7.75 47.62 14.76
C SER A 4 -8.97 47.28 15.62
N LYS A 5 -9.24 46.00 15.88
CA LYS A 5 -9.93 45.57 17.11
C LYS A 5 -9.22 44.35 17.69
N LEU A 6 -8.81 44.53 18.93
CA LEU A 6 -8.14 43.60 19.84
C LEU A 6 -9.15 42.64 20.48
N VAL A 7 -8.68 41.40 20.71
CA VAL A 7 -8.79 40.58 21.94
C VAL A 7 -10.17 40.19 22.49
N ALA A 8 -10.36 38.88 22.63
CA ALA A 8 -10.97 38.23 23.80
C ALA A 8 -10.32 36.83 23.94
N ALA A 9 -9.33 36.68 24.81
CA ALA A 9 -9.46 36.24 26.21
C ALA A 9 -9.52 34.70 26.33
N THR A 10 -8.39 34.16 26.77
CA THR A 10 -8.16 32.81 27.27
C THR A 10 -9.15 32.41 28.37
N ALA A 11 -9.72 31.22 28.26
CA ALA A 11 -10.24 30.47 29.40
C ALA A 11 -9.49 29.13 29.45
N MET A 12 -8.60 29.03 30.43
CA MET A 12 -7.86 27.83 30.79
C MET A 12 -8.81 26.96 31.62
N VAL A 13 -9.15 25.76 31.15
CA VAL A 13 -9.76 24.71 31.99
C VAL A 13 -8.86 23.48 31.91
N SER A 14 -8.14 23.26 33.00
CA SER A 14 -7.39 22.04 33.28
C SER A 14 -8.35 20.92 33.71
N ILE A 15 -8.50 19.89 32.88
CA ILE A 15 -8.98 18.57 33.29
C ILE A 15 -7.99 17.53 32.77
N THR A 16 -7.25 16.94 33.70
CA THR A 16 -6.53 15.68 33.53
C THR A 16 -7.54 14.58 33.18
N GLY A 17 -7.53 14.12 31.93
CA GLY A 17 -8.28 12.97 31.48
C GLY A 17 -7.60 12.44 30.24
N VAL A 18 -7.28 11.14 30.22
CA VAL A 18 -6.68 10.45 29.07
C VAL A 18 -7.50 10.80 27.83
N ALA A 19 -6.91 11.60 26.93
CA ALA A 19 -7.52 11.87 25.64
C ALA A 19 -7.46 10.56 24.86
N ALA A 20 -8.57 9.82 24.90
CA ALA A 20 -8.83 8.74 23.94
C ALA A 20 -8.82 9.39 22.55
N SER A 21 -7.69 9.28 21.87
CA SER A 21 -7.57 9.62 20.45
C SER A 21 -8.50 8.68 19.70
N ALA A 22 -9.73 9.14 19.45
CA ALA A 22 -10.63 8.51 18.51
C ALA A 22 -9.94 8.56 17.14
N LEU A 23 -9.30 7.45 16.76
CA LEU A 23 -8.86 7.22 15.39
C LEU A 23 -10.13 7.20 14.55
N ALA A 24 -10.47 8.33 13.92
CA ALA A 24 -11.55 8.39 12.97
C ALA A 24 -11.22 7.41 11.85
N ALA A 25 -11.96 6.30 11.77
CA ALA A 25 -11.87 5.38 10.66
C ALA A 25 -12.32 6.13 9.41
N VAL A 26 -11.38 6.59 8.59
CA VAL A 26 -11.69 7.13 7.27
C VAL A 26 -12.21 5.97 6.42
N PRO A 27 -13.41 6.06 5.83
CA PRO A 27 -13.88 5.02 4.92
C PRO A 27 -12.89 4.95 3.76
N ALA A 28 -12.39 3.75 3.48
CA ALA A 28 -11.58 3.50 2.30
C ALA A 28 -12.47 3.66 1.06
N SER A 29 -12.30 4.75 0.32
CA SER A 29 -12.97 4.92 -0.98
C SER A 29 -12.35 3.98 -2.01
N ALA A 30 -13.04 2.88 -2.30
CA ALA A 30 -12.72 2.03 -3.43
C ALA A 30 -13.18 2.70 -4.74
N ALA A 31 -12.34 2.68 -5.77
CA ALA A 31 -12.72 3.17 -7.09
C ALA A 31 -13.88 2.31 -7.65
N THR A 32 -14.94 2.97 -8.15
CA THR A 32 -16.03 2.30 -8.84
C THR A 32 -15.61 1.99 -10.27
N HIS A 33 -15.42 0.72 -10.60
CA HIS A 33 -15.16 0.26 -11.96
C HIS A 33 -16.45 -0.28 -12.59
N SER A 34 -16.70 0.06 -13.87
CA SER A 34 -17.84 -0.45 -14.66
C SER A 34 -17.79 -1.96 -14.91
N SER A 35 -16.64 -2.59 -14.65
CA SER A 35 -16.48 -4.04 -14.61
C SER A 35 -15.43 -4.41 -13.55
N PRO A 36 -15.63 -5.50 -12.79
CA PRO A 36 -14.66 -5.92 -11.81
C PRO A 36 -13.34 -6.31 -12.50
N ARG A 37 -12.23 -5.74 -12.00
CA ARG A 37 -10.87 -6.13 -12.38
C ARG A 37 -10.27 -6.95 -11.24
N SER A 38 -9.59 -8.04 -11.58
CA SER A 38 -8.80 -8.77 -10.59
C SER A 38 -7.57 -7.95 -10.18
N LEU A 39 -7.03 -8.22 -8.99
CA LEU A 39 -5.81 -7.54 -8.54
C LEU A 39 -4.62 -7.87 -9.43
N ALA A 40 -4.55 -9.10 -9.95
CA ALA A 40 -3.54 -9.49 -10.92
C ALA A 40 -3.54 -8.56 -12.15
N THR A 41 -4.72 -8.25 -12.72
CA THR A 41 -4.82 -7.33 -13.86
C THR A 41 -4.34 -5.92 -13.53
N VAL A 42 -4.59 -5.43 -12.31
CA VAL A 42 -4.12 -4.11 -11.88
C VAL A 42 -2.60 -4.12 -11.72
N LEU A 43 -2.05 -5.15 -11.09
CA LEU A 43 -0.62 -5.30 -10.83
C LEU A 43 0.23 -5.50 -12.10
N THR A 44 -0.34 -6.05 -13.18
CA THR A 44 0.36 -6.24 -14.45
C THR A 44 0.13 -5.08 -15.45
N SER A 45 -0.58 -4.02 -15.05
CA SER A 45 -1.09 -3.01 -16.00
C SER A 45 -0.04 -2.06 -16.58
N ASP A 46 1.13 -1.94 -15.94
CA ASP A 46 2.26 -1.10 -16.36
C ASP A 46 3.34 -1.86 -17.13
N GLY A 47 3.10 -3.14 -17.44
CA GLY A 47 4.06 -4.01 -18.14
C GLY A 47 5.17 -4.50 -17.22
N ASN A 48 4.75 -5.06 -16.08
CA ASN A 48 5.53 -5.62 -15.00
C ASN A 48 6.85 -6.25 -15.44
N LYS A 49 7.95 -5.79 -14.84
CA LYS A 49 9.30 -6.27 -15.13
C LYS A 49 10.24 -5.80 -14.03
N PHE A 50 11.22 -6.65 -13.70
CA PHE A 50 12.25 -6.23 -12.77
C PHE A 50 13.04 -5.02 -13.29
N ASP A 51 13.04 -3.94 -12.53
CA ASP A 51 13.73 -2.72 -12.89
C ASP A 51 14.42 -1.99 -11.72
N LYS A 52 14.46 -0.65 -11.76
CA LYS A 52 15.12 0.23 -10.79
C LYS A 52 14.15 1.11 -10.03
N ASN A 53 12.90 1.18 -10.47
CA ASN A 53 11.85 1.72 -9.66
C ASN A 53 11.65 0.76 -8.47
N ASN A 54 11.38 1.34 -7.31
CA ASN A 54 11.23 0.56 -6.07
C ASN A 54 9.91 0.91 -5.37
N LYS A 55 9.06 1.67 -6.06
CA LYS A 55 7.80 2.19 -5.55
C LYS A 55 6.60 1.44 -6.13
N ASP A 56 6.86 0.64 -7.15
CA ASP A 56 6.01 -0.35 -7.78
C ASP A 56 6.01 -1.66 -6.99
N PHE A 57 5.45 -2.68 -7.64
CA PHE A 57 5.08 -3.96 -7.05
C PHE A 57 5.56 -5.14 -7.91
N ASP A 58 6.60 -4.93 -8.73
CA ASP A 58 7.11 -5.90 -9.71
C ASP A 58 7.53 -7.21 -9.04
N VAL A 59 8.19 -7.14 -7.87
CA VAL A 59 8.60 -8.35 -7.13
C VAL A 59 7.40 -9.20 -6.73
N VAL A 60 6.32 -8.57 -6.27
CA VAL A 60 5.12 -9.33 -5.88
C VAL A 60 4.39 -9.85 -7.10
N THR A 61 4.30 -9.05 -8.17
CA THR A 61 3.68 -9.47 -9.42
C THR A 61 4.35 -10.72 -9.97
N GLU A 62 5.69 -10.70 -10.11
CA GLU A 62 6.45 -11.85 -10.59
C GLU A 62 6.34 -13.06 -9.65
N ALA A 63 6.35 -12.84 -8.33
CA ALA A 63 6.17 -13.93 -7.36
C ALA A 63 4.80 -14.60 -7.50
N VAL A 64 3.72 -13.83 -7.68
CA VAL A 64 2.37 -14.35 -7.91
C VAL A 64 2.30 -15.14 -9.21
N LEU A 65 2.84 -14.60 -10.31
CA LEU A 65 2.88 -15.29 -11.59
C LEU A 65 3.66 -16.62 -11.50
N ALA A 66 4.81 -16.62 -10.83
CA ALA A 66 5.62 -17.82 -10.61
C ALA A 66 4.87 -18.88 -9.78
N VAL A 67 4.17 -18.48 -8.72
CA VAL A 67 3.37 -19.41 -7.91
C VAL A 67 2.21 -19.99 -8.70
N LEU A 68 1.50 -19.18 -9.49
CA LEU A 68 0.39 -19.66 -10.31
C LEU A 68 0.85 -20.58 -11.44
N ALA A 69 2.01 -20.29 -12.04
CA ALA A 69 2.62 -21.16 -13.05
C ALA A 69 3.02 -22.53 -12.47
N ALA A 70 3.56 -22.56 -11.24
CA ALA A 70 3.97 -23.79 -10.58
C ALA A 70 2.81 -24.55 -9.90
N LYS A 71 1.81 -23.81 -9.39
CA LYS A 71 0.69 -24.32 -8.57
C LYS A 71 -0.60 -23.57 -8.94
N PRO A 72 -1.27 -23.95 -10.04
CA PRO A 72 -2.45 -23.24 -10.54
C PRO A 72 -3.63 -23.25 -9.55
N ASP A 73 -3.72 -24.27 -8.69
CA ASP A 73 -4.78 -24.39 -7.68
C ASP A 73 -4.39 -23.86 -6.28
N SER A 74 -3.30 -23.11 -6.19
CA SER A 74 -2.93 -22.44 -4.95
C SER A 74 -3.97 -21.40 -4.53
N ALA A 75 -4.02 -21.09 -3.24
CA ALA A 75 -4.87 -20.02 -2.71
C ALA A 75 -4.57 -18.65 -3.34
N VAL A 76 -3.39 -18.46 -3.93
CA VAL A 76 -2.99 -17.25 -4.65
C VAL A 76 -3.85 -17.01 -5.89
N LYS A 77 -4.52 -18.04 -6.45
CA LYS A 77 -5.45 -17.92 -7.58
C LYS A 77 -6.55 -16.88 -7.33
N VAL A 78 -6.92 -16.65 -6.07
CA VAL A 78 -7.92 -15.64 -5.69
C VAL A 78 -7.55 -14.23 -6.15
N LEU A 79 -6.25 -13.92 -6.29
CA LEU A 79 -5.79 -12.61 -6.76
C LEU A 79 -6.08 -12.39 -8.25
N ALA A 80 -6.24 -13.47 -9.01
CA ALA A 80 -6.56 -13.45 -10.43
C ALA A 80 -8.07 -13.52 -10.72
N ASP A 81 -8.91 -13.77 -9.71
CA ASP A 81 -10.36 -13.87 -9.86
C ASP A 81 -11.04 -12.49 -9.66
N PRO A 82 -11.67 -11.90 -10.68
CA PRO A 82 -12.38 -10.63 -10.55
C PRO A 82 -13.68 -10.74 -9.72
N SER A 83 -14.19 -11.95 -9.47
CA SER A 83 -15.46 -12.17 -8.78
C SER A 83 -15.33 -12.13 -7.26
N VAL A 84 -14.09 -12.23 -6.74
CA VAL A 84 -13.83 -12.29 -5.30
C VAL A 84 -13.50 -10.91 -4.76
N LYS A 85 -14.28 -10.48 -3.76
CA LYS A 85 -14.00 -9.26 -3.01
C LYS A 85 -12.96 -9.57 -1.92
N LEU A 86 -11.78 -8.98 -2.03
CA LEU A 86 -10.71 -9.15 -1.07
C LEU A 86 -9.89 -7.88 -0.90
N THR A 87 -9.14 -7.82 0.20
CA THR A 87 -8.14 -6.78 0.44
C THR A 87 -6.78 -7.45 0.58
N ALA A 88 -5.82 -7.07 -0.25
CA ALA A 88 -4.47 -7.60 -0.23
C ALA A 88 -3.50 -6.56 0.36
N PHE A 89 -2.66 -7.00 1.30
CA PHE A 89 -1.57 -6.19 1.85
C PHE A 89 -0.29 -6.49 1.08
N ILE A 90 0.00 -5.67 0.08
CA ILE A 90 1.07 -5.91 -0.89
C ILE A 90 2.24 -4.97 -0.57
N PRO A 91 3.44 -5.48 -0.25
CA PRO A 91 4.64 -4.65 -0.10
C PRO A 91 5.10 -4.10 -1.44
N THR A 92 5.67 -2.89 -1.45
CA THR A 92 6.38 -2.37 -2.61
C THR A 92 7.73 -3.07 -2.77
N ASP A 93 8.34 -2.92 -3.93
CA ASP A 93 9.65 -3.49 -4.24
C ASP A 93 10.76 -3.02 -3.29
N LYS A 94 10.72 -1.76 -2.84
CA LYS A 94 11.59 -1.24 -1.79
C LYS A 94 11.56 -2.05 -0.50
N ALA A 95 10.42 -2.63 -0.12
CA ALA A 95 10.33 -3.47 1.07
C ALA A 95 11.14 -4.77 0.88
N PHE A 96 11.09 -5.37 -0.30
CA PHE A 96 11.91 -6.54 -0.65
C PHE A 96 13.39 -6.20 -0.74
N LEU A 97 13.77 -5.08 -1.37
CA LEU A 97 15.17 -4.65 -1.45
C LEU A 97 15.78 -4.41 -0.05
N ARG A 98 14.99 -3.86 0.88
CA ARG A 98 15.40 -3.72 2.29
C ARG A 98 15.60 -5.08 2.95
N LEU A 99 14.62 -5.98 2.82
CA LEU A 99 14.75 -7.34 3.36
C LEU A 99 15.98 -8.05 2.79
N ALA A 100 16.23 -7.97 1.48
CA ALA A 100 17.40 -8.56 0.85
C ALA A 100 18.71 -7.93 1.36
N SER A 101 18.72 -6.61 1.59
CA SER A 101 19.89 -5.93 2.16
C SER A 101 20.18 -6.39 3.58
N ASP A 102 19.13 -6.54 4.40
CA ASP A 102 19.24 -6.99 5.78
C ASP A 102 19.72 -8.45 5.85
N LEU A 103 19.21 -9.32 4.97
CA LEU A 103 19.58 -10.74 4.93
C LEU A 103 21.00 -10.98 4.39
N THR A 104 21.47 -10.16 3.44
CA THR A 104 22.77 -10.35 2.79
C THR A 104 23.90 -9.52 3.39
N GLY A 105 23.56 -8.52 4.21
CA GLY A 105 24.52 -7.52 4.71
C GLY A 105 25.08 -6.60 3.61
N LYS A 106 24.53 -6.63 2.40
CA LYS A 106 24.96 -5.82 1.25
C LYS A 106 23.84 -4.90 0.82
N ALA A 107 24.19 -3.67 0.44
CA ALA A 107 23.19 -2.72 -0.06
C ALA A 107 22.65 -3.18 -1.43
N VAL A 108 21.40 -3.65 -1.46
CA VAL A 108 20.67 -3.99 -2.69
C VAL A 108 19.88 -2.75 -3.14
N LYS A 109 20.18 -2.26 -4.34
CA LYS A 109 19.64 -0.99 -4.85
C LYS A 109 18.67 -1.13 -6.02
N SER A 110 18.65 -2.30 -6.66
CA SER A 110 17.77 -2.62 -7.79
C SER A 110 17.39 -4.08 -7.73
N GLU A 111 16.27 -4.39 -8.37
CA GLU A 111 15.77 -5.75 -8.54
C GLU A 111 16.56 -6.48 -9.61
N LYS A 112 16.99 -5.72 -10.62
CA LYS A 112 17.87 -6.20 -11.67
C LYS A 112 19.29 -6.38 -11.13
N THR A 113 19.84 -7.58 -11.35
CA THR A 113 21.22 -7.94 -11.05
C THR A 113 22.12 -7.59 -12.25
#